data_AF-R7WA83-F1
#
_entry.id   AF-R7WA83-F1
#
_cell.length_a   1.000
_cell.length_b   1.000
_cell.length_c   1.000
_cell.angle_alpha   90.00
_cell.angle_beta   90.00
_cell.angle_gamma   90.00
#
_symmetry.space_group_name_H-M   'P 1'
#
loop_
_entity.id
_entity.type
_entity.pdbx_description
1 polymer ?
#
loop_
_entity_poly.entity_id
_entity_poly.type
_entity_poly.pdbx_seq_one_letter_code
_entity_poly.pdbx_strand_id
1 'polypeptide(L)'
;MEARWILARAGGRAPFLVNFFNLVRVCVLLRKARRRRLPEDGIKVFLPSPRSSDASSIVGGRVENYYYGAASSACGPSMESSYLPATTESIAMAQEAKDASESISILYRVIQDPSSSADALRTKELAITNLTNYLTEESRAEELRNLLTQLRPFFSLIPKAKTAKIVRGIIDAVSKIPGTSDLQISLCKEMVEWTRAEKRTFLRQRVEARLAALLLENQEYTEALTLLTGLIKEVRRLDDKLLLVDIDLLESKLHFSLRNLPKAKASLTAARTAANAIYVPPAQQGTIDLQSGILHAEEKDYKTAYSYFFEAFEAFNALDDPRAIFSLKYMLLCKIMVNQADDVAGIISSKASLKYVGPDVDAMKAVADAYSKRSLKYFETALRDFKAQLEEDPIVHRHLSSLYDTLLEQNLCRLIEPYSRVEIGHVAQMIELAVDDVEKKLSQMILDKKFAGTLDQGAGCLIIFEDQKTEAIFPATLETISNVGKVVDSLYMRSAKIMA
;
A
#
# COMPACT_ATOMS: atom_id res chain seq x y z
N MET A 1 62.68 34.08 32.86
CA MET A 1 63.31 33.42 31.70
C MET A 1 62.22 33.18 30.68
N GLU A 2 62.50 33.67 29.48
CA GLU A 2 61.62 33.76 28.33
C GLU A 2 61.13 32.39 27.85
N ALA A 3 59.89 32.36 27.33
CA ALA A 3 59.57 31.54 26.16
C ALA A 3 58.36 32.17 25.46
N ARG A 4 58.56 32.60 24.21
CA ARG A 4 57.54 33.14 23.33
C ARG A 4 57.62 32.42 21.97
N TRP A 5 56.45 31.98 21.48
CA TRP A 5 56.08 31.55 20.11
C TRP A 5 56.60 30.17 19.64
N ILE A 6 55.81 29.30 18.97
CA ILE A 6 55.13 29.48 17.67
C ILE A 6 54.02 28.41 17.40
N LEU A 7 52.93 28.87 16.77
CA LEU A 7 51.87 28.26 15.93
C LEU A 7 51.07 26.99 16.34
N ALA A 8 49.75 27.20 16.50
CA ALA A 8 48.70 26.19 16.32
C ALA A 8 48.03 26.39 14.95
N ARG A 9 47.92 25.31 14.16
CA ARG A 9 47.10 25.25 12.93
C ARG A 9 46.33 23.92 12.88
N ALA A 10 45.01 24.06 12.83
CA ALA A 10 43.98 23.20 12.22
C ALA A 10 43.95 21.68 12.52
N GLY A 11 42.86 21.23 13.15
CA GLY A 11 42.40 19.83 13.15
C GLY A 11 40.90 19.78 13.45
N GLY A 12 40.08 19.46 12.44
CA GLY A 12 38.63 19.53 12.46
C GLY A 12 37.93 18.47 13.34
N ARG A 13 36.79 18.85 13.92
CA ARG A 13 35.84 17.95 14.56
C ARG A 13 34.90 17.33 13.51
N ALA A 14 34.83 16.01 13.49
CA ALA A 14 33.78 15.26 12.78
C ALA A 14 32.47 15.25 13.62
N PRO A 15 31.28 15.13 12.99
CA PRO A 15 30.00 15.26 13.69
C PRO A 15 29.48 13.94 14.29
N PHE A 16 28.78 14.10 15.42
CA PHE A 16 28.19 13.10 16.32
C PHE A 16 27.14 12.13 15.70
N LEU A 17 26.90 12.15 14.39
CA LEU A 17 25.82 11.38 13.73
C LEU A 17 26.19 9.93 13.37
N VAL A 18 27.47 9.59 13.27
CA VAL A 18 27.91 8.25 12.82
C VAL A 18 27.89 7.20 13.94
N ASN A 19 28.02 7.61 15.20
CA ASN A 19 28.08 6.68 16.34
C ASN A 19 26.73 6.08 16.72
N PHE A 20 25.60 6.73 16.39
CA PHE A 20 24.27 6.20 16.71
C PHE A 20 23.85 5.07 15.76
N PHE A 21 24.27 5.13 14.48
CA PHE A 21 23.95 4.11 13.49
C PHE A 21 24.71 2.78 13.71
N ASN A 22 25.92 2.83 14.27
CA ASN A 22 26.70 1.62 14.55
C ASN A 22 26.18 0.84 15.77
N LEU A 23 25.62 1.51 16.78
CA LEU A 23 25.12 0.84 17.99
C LEU A 23 23.90 -0.05 17.70
N VAL A 24 22.97 0.42 16.84
CA VAL A 24 21.77 -0.35 16.46
C VAL A 24 22.15 -1.58 15.63
N ARG A 25 23.16 -1.48 14.76
CA ARG A 25 23.64 -2.59 13.92
C ARG A 25 24.32 -3.69 14.75
N VAL A 26 25.03 -3.34 15.81
CA VAL A 26 25.69 -4.29 16.73
C VAL A 26 24.66 -5.02 17.62
N CYS A 27 23.62 -4.34 18.10
CA CYS A 27 22.56 -4.98 18.90
C CYS A 27 21.73 -6.00 18.10
N VAL A 28 21.52 -5.78 16.79
CA VAL A 28 20.83 -6.72 15.91
C VAL A 28 21.68 -7.96 15.59
N LEU A 29 23.01 -7.80 15.45
CA LEU A 29 23.92 -8.92 15.23
C LEU A 29 24.08 -9.82 16.46
N LEU A 30 24.10 -9.25 17.67
CA LEU A 30 24.20 -10.04 18.92
C LEU A 30 22.95 -10.87 19.22
N ARG A 31 21.75 -10.47 18.75
CA ARG A 31 20.54 -11.31 18.84
C ARG A 31 20.54 -12.48 17.84
N LYS A 32 21.22 -12.36 16.70
CA LYS A 32 21.36 -13.43 15.70
C LYS A 32 22.35 -14.53 16.12
N ALA A 33 23.32 -14.21 16.98
CA ALA A 33 24.37 -15.16 17.37
C ALA A 33 24.01 -16.12 18.53
N ARG A 34 22.91 -15.89 19.26
CA ARG A 34 22.57 -16.67 20.48
C ARG A 34 21.56 -17.82 20.30
N ARG A 35 21.19 -18.18 19.06
CA ARG A 35 20.25 -19.29 18.76
C ARG A 35 20.82 -20.36 17.81
N ARG A 36 22.07 -20.79 18.01
CA ARG A 36 22.59 -22.04 17.42
C ARG A 36 23.55 -22.73 18.40
N ARG A 37 23.43 -24.07 18.49
CA ARG A 37 24.04 -25.07 19.44
C ARG A 37 23.07 -25.36 20.61
N LEU A 38 22.50 -26.56 20.81
CA LEU A 38 23.01 -27.95 20.80
C LEU A 38 21.83 -28.99 20.67
N PRO A 39 22.01 -30.34 20.68
CA PRO A 39 21.65 -31.23 19.55
C PRO A 39 20.65 -32.38 19.83
N GLU A 40 20.39 -33.15 18.77
CA GLU A 40 19.85 -34.52 18.55
C GLU A 40 19.19 -35.31 19.69
N ASP A 41 18.03 -35.93 19.38
CA ASP A 41 17.91 -37.40 19.44
C ASP A 41 16.75 -37.92 18.57
N GLY A 42 17.00 -39.04 17.89
CA GLY A 42 16.20 -39.55 16.77
C GLY A 42 15.03 -40.47 17.16
N ILE A 43 14.30 -40.92 16.13
CA ILE A 43 13.60 -42.21 16.05
C ILE A 43 13.37 -42.52 14.55
N LYS A 44 13.96 -43.63 14.09
CA LYS A 44 13.64 -44.36 12.86
C LYS A 44 12.25 -45.02 12.99
N VAL A 45 11.58 -45.32 11.88
CA VAL A 45 11.08 -46.67 11.50
C VAL A 45 10.04 -46.60 10.34
N PHE A 46 10.43 -47.24 9.23
CA PHE A 46 9.71 -48.09 8.26
C PHE A 46 8.32 -47.76 7.66
N LEU A 47 8.29 -47.79 6.32
CA LEU A 47 7.18 -48.26 5.48
C LEU A 47 6.92 -49.77 5.69
N PRO A 48 5.70 -50.24 5.38
CA PRO A 48 5.62 -51.23 4.30
C PRO A 48 4.41 -51.04 3.36
N SER A 49 4.66 -51.29 2.08
CA SER A 49 3.65 -51.74 1.11
C SER A 49 3.33 -53.22 1.35
N PRO A 50 2.15 -53.70 0.92
CA PRO A 50 2.16 -54.92 0.11
C PRO A 50 1.25 -54.84 -1.12
N ARG A 51 1.66 -55.57 -2.16
CA ARG A 51 0.86 -55.98 -3.32
C ARG A 51 0.11 -57.29 -2.99
N SER A 52 -1.10 -57.43 -3.55
CA SER A 52 -1.71 -58.69 -4.01
C SER A 52 -2.82 -58.28 -5.00
N SER A 53 -2.66 -58.49 -6.31
CA SER A 53 -3.16 -59.67 -7.04
C SER A 53 -4.62 -59.99 -6.74
N ASP A 54 -5.51 -59.59 -7.65
CA ASP A 54 -6.67 -60.41 -8.00
C ASP A 54 -7.05 -60.12 -9.46
N ALA A 55 -7.14 -61.21 -10.21
CA ALA A 55 -7.61 -61.29 -11.57
C ALA A 55 -9.07 -61.71 -11.55
N SER A 56 -9.90 -61.16 -12.45
CA SER A 56 -11.01 -61.88 -13.08
C SER A 56 -11.53 -61.10 -14.29
N SER A 57 -11.30 -61.71 -15.46
CA SER A 57 -12.21 -61.89 -16.61
C SER A 57 -13.23 -60.79 -16.94
N ILE A 58 -13.15 -60.27 -18.17
CA ILE A 58 -14.30 -60.20 -19.09
C ILE A 58 -13.84 -60.55 -20.52
N VAL A 59 -14.71 -61.32 -21.14
CA VAL A 59 -14.74 -62.02 -22.42
C VAL A 59 -14.44 -61.16 -23.65
N GLY A 60 -13.88 -61.83 -24.66
CA GLY A 60 -13.48 -61.26 -25.94
C GLY A 60 -14.63 -60.88 -26.88
N GLY A 61 -14.32 -59.95 -27.77
CA GLY A 61 -15.11 -59.57 -28.93
C GLY A 61 -14.16 -59.20 -30.06
N ARG A 62 -13.95 -60.16 -30.96
CA ARG A 62 -13.14 -60.09 -32.17
C ARG A 62 -13.94 -59.42 -33.29
N VAL A 63 -13.39 -58.41 -33.96
CA VAL A 63 -13.70 -58.11 -35.37
C VAL A 63 -12.39 -57.73 -36.07
N GLU A 64 -12.17 -58.37 -37.21
CA GLU A 64 -10.97 -58.40 -38.02
C GLU A 64 -10.76 -57.14 -38.89
N ASN A 65 -9.49 -56.78 -39.02
CA ASN A 65 -8.74 -56.37 -40.21
C ASN A 65 -9.46 -55.73 -41.40
N TYR A 66 -8.94 -54.57 -41.83
CA TYR A 66 -8.50 -54.40 -43.22
C TYR A 66 -7.24 -53.52 -43.29
N TYR A 67 -6.15 -54.11 -43.78
CA TYR A 67 -4.95 -53.44 -44.27
C TYR A 67 -5.15 -53.07 -45.75
N TYR A 68 -4.90 -51.82 -46.12
CA TYR A 68 -4.43 -51.30 -47.43
C TYR A 68 -3.92 -49.88 -47.09
N GLY A 69 -2.75 -49.38 -47.46
CA GLY A 69 -1.88 -49.57 -48.61
C GLY A 69 -1.39 -48.16 -48.95
N ALA A 70 -0.08 -47.92 -48.94
CA ALA A 70 0.53 -46.62 -49.21
C ALA A 70 0.38 -46.22 -50.69
N ALA A 71 0.07 -44.94 -50.96
CA ALA A 71 0.40 -44.28 -52.22
C ALA A 71 0.40 -42.75 -52.06
N SER A 72 1.46 -42.14 -52.57
CA SER A 72 1.69 -40.72 -52.74
C SER A 72 1.08 -40.18 -54.04
N SER A 73 0.85 -38.86 -54.06
CA SER A 73 0.81 -37.92 -55.21
C SER A 73 -0.54 -37.28 -55.61
N ALA A 74 -0.48 -35.93 -55.58
CA ALA A 74 -0.97 -34.94 -56.54
C ALA A 74 -2.45 -34.49 -56.58
N CYS A 75 -2.60 -33.21 -56.21
CA CYS A 75 -3.36 -32.13 -56.87
C CYS A 75 -4.88 -32.21 -57.08
N GLY A 76 -5.59 -31.24 -56.49
CA GLY A 76 -6.90 -30.77 -56.98
C GLY A 76 -7.72 -30.05 -55.90
N PRO A 77 -8.13 -28.79 -56.09
CA PRO A 77 -8.54 -27.88 -55.01
C PRO A 77 -10.00 -28.11 -54.61
N SER A 78 -10.26 -28.35 -53.33
CA SER A 78 -11.62 -28.21 -52.81
C SER A 78 -11.63 -28.09 -51.28
N MET A 79 -12.45 -27.15 -50.81
CA MET A 79 -12.89 -26.88 -49.45
C MET A 79 -11.94 -26.05 -48.57
N GLU A 80 -12.34 -24.79 -48.39
CA GLU A 80 -11.92 -23.89 -47.31
C GLU A 80 -11.93 -24.65 -45.97
N SER A 81 -10.74 -24.88 -45.40
CA SER A 81 -10.62 -25.50 -44.09
C SER A 81 -11.09 -24.52 -43.02
N SER A 82 -12.08 -24.91 -42.24
CA SER A 82 -12.59 -24.16 -41.08
C SER A 82 -11.57 -24.00 -39.93
N TYR A 83 -10.37 -24.57 -40.07
CA TYR A 83 -9.31 -24.59 -39.08
C TYR A 83 -7.99 -24.22 -39.74
N LEU A 84 -7.15 -23.45 -39.04
CA LEU A 84 -5.76 -23.22 -39.42
C LEU A 84 -4.86 -24.10 -38.56
N PRO A 85 -3.85 -24.78 -39.14
CA PRO A 85 -2.92 -25.59 -38.38
C PRO A 85 -2.18 -24.71 -37.37
N ALA A 86 -2.02 -25.21 -36.14
CA ALA A 86 -1.26 -24.55 -35.08
C ALA A 86 0.26 -24.62 -35.33
N THR A 87 0.73 -24.00 -36.42
CA THR A 87 2.14 -23.81 -36.78
C THR A 87 2.60 -22.38 -36.50
N THR A 88 3.91 -22.16 -36.37
CA THR A 88 4.50 -20.82 -36.21
C THR A 88 4.17 -19.89 -37.37
N GLU A 89 3.87 -20.44 -38.55
CA GLU A 89 3.46 -19.72 -39.75
C GLU A 89 2.05 -19.13 -39.63
N SER A 90 1.09 -19.81 -38.97
CA SER A 90 -0.26 -19.26 -38.78
C SER A 90 -0.30 -18.14 -37.74
N ILE A 91 0.63 -18.13 -36.77
CA ILE A 91 0.85 -17.00 -35.87
C ILE A 91 1.47 -15.82 -36.62
N ALA A 92 2.43 -16.07 -37.52
CA ALA A 92 3.02 -15.02 -38.36
C ALA A 92 1.97 -14.38 -39.28
N MET A 93 1.07 -15.17 -39.87
CA MET A 93 -0.06 -14.66 -40.66
C MET A 93 -1.02 -13.79 -39.83
N ALA A 94 -1.24 -14.11 -38.56
CA ALA A 94 -2.02 -13.27 -37.65
C ALA A 94 -1.31 -11.97 -37.25
N GLN A 95 0.03 -11.97 -37.22
CA GLN A 95 0.85 -10.79 -36.92
C GLN A 95 1.09 -9.88 -38.14
N GLU A 96 1.02 -10.43 -39.35
CA GLU A 96 1.18 -9.71 -40.63
C GLU A 96 -0.13 -9.12 -41.18
N ALA A 97 -1.29 -9.48 -40.61
CA ALA A 97 -2.58 -8.92 -40.98
C ALA A 97 -2.68 -7.44 -40.54
N LYS A 98 -3.18 -6.58 -41.45
CA LYS A 98 -3.24 -5.11 -41.25
C LYS A 98 -4.38 -4.65 -40.34
N ASP A 99 -5.42 -5.47 -40.19
CA ASP A 99 -6.62 -5.17 -39.39
C ASP A 99 -6.72 -6.12 -38.18
N ALA A 100 -6.86 -5.55 -36.99
CA ALA A 100 -6.90 -6.29 -35.72
C ALA A 100 -8.08 -7.31 -35.65
N SER A 101 -9.19 -7.02 -36.35
CA SER A 101 -10.33 -7.94 -36.47
C SER A 101 -10.02 -9.21 -37.29
N GLU A 102 -9.18 -9.13 -38.32
CA GLU A 102 -8.75 -10.29 -39.11
C GLU A 102 -7.78 -11.15 -38.30
N SER A 103 -6.84 -10.52 -37.60
CA SER A 103 -5.92 -11.20 -36.65
C SER A 103 -6.69 -11.97 -35.57
N ILE A 104 -7.74 -11.38 -34.99
CA ILE A 104 -8.61 -12.03 -33.99
C ILE A 104 -9.29 -13.27 -34.59
N SER A 105 -9.84 -13.18 -35.81
CA SER A 105 -10.52 -14.29 -36.47
C SER A 105 -9.57 -15.46 -36.80
N ILE A 106 -8.35 -15.15 -37.23
CA ILE A 106 -7.29 -16.12 -37.54
C ILE A 106 -6.84 -16.82 -36.25
N LEU A 107 -6.68 -16.07 -35.16
CA LEU A 107 -6.29 -16.63 -33.86
C LEU A 107 -7.39 -17.52 -33.25
N TYR A 108 -8.67 -17.17 -33.39
CA TYR A 108 -9.77 -18.07 -33.01
C TYR A 108 -9.76 -19.38 -33.82
N ARG A 109 -9.45 -19.31 -35.12
CA ARG A 109 -9.32 -20.50 -35.99
C ARG A 109 -8.13 -21.39 -35.63
N VAL A 110 -7.03 -20.82 -35.12
CA VAL A 110 -5.85 -21.56 -34.62
C VAL A 110 -6.12 -22.21 -33.26
N ILE A 111 -6.93 -21.56 -32.40
CA ILE A 111 -7.33 -22.12 -31.10
C ILE A 111 -8.26 -23.33 -31.26
N GLN A 112 -9.10 -23.35 -32.30
CA GLN A 112 -10.05 -24.42 -32.60
C GLN A 112 -9.44 -25.67 -33.27
N ASP A 113 -8.16 -25.65 -33.66
CA ASP A 113 -7.48 -26.81 -34.23
C ASP A 113 -7.53 -28.02 -33.24
N PRO A 114 -7.94 -29.23 -33.62
CA PRO A 114 -7.95 -30.41 -32.75
C PRO A 114 -6.54 -30.96 -32.40
N SER A 115 -5.49 -30.43 -33.01
CA SER A 115 -4.11 -30.91 -32.83
C SER A 115 -3.62 -30.76 -31.38
N SER A 116 -3.27 -31.88 -30.73
CA SER A 116 -2.82 -31.98 -29.33
C SER A 116 -1.32 -32.30 -29.21
N SER A 117 -0.52 -32.05 -30.25
CA SER A 117 0.93 -32.22 -30.18
C SER A 117 1.56 -31.18 -29.25
N ALA A 118 2.71 -31.50 -28.65
CA ALA A 118 3.38 -30.61 -27.69
C ALA A 118 3.74 -29.23 -28.30
N ASP A 119 4.03 -29.20 -29.61
CA ASP A 119 4.30 -27.96 -30.34
C ASP A 119 3.01 -27.22 -30.70
N ALA A 120 1.93 -27.92 -31.08
CA ALA A 120 0.61 -27.28 -31.27
C ALA A 120 0.07 -26.65 -29.98
N LEU A 121 0.31 -27.27 -28.81
CA LEU A 121 -0.05 -26.69 -27.52
C LEU A 121 0.74 -25.41 -27.20
N ARG A 122 2.03 -25.34 -27.54
CA ARG A 122 2.85 -24.13 -27.39
C ARG A 122 2.41 -23.02 -28.35
N THR A 123 2.12 -23.37 -29.60
CA THR A 123 1.59 -22.44 -30.59
C THR A 123 0.22 -21.90 -30.15
N LYS A 124 -0.66 -22.74 -29.61
CA LYS A 124 -1.94 -22.30 -29.03
C LYS A 124 -1.76 -21.39 -27.80
N GLU A 125 -0.80 -21.67 -26.93
CA GLU A 125 -0.48 -20.78 -25.80
C GLU A 125 -0.03 -19.38 -26.27
N LEU A 126 0.81 -19.33 -27.30
CA LEU A 126 1.27 -18.08 -27.90
C LEU A 126 0.12 -17.36 -28.63
N ALA A 127 -0.72 -18.10 -29.36
CA ALA A 127 -1.91 -17.57 -30.02
C ALA A 127 -2.90 -16.96 -29.01
N ILE A 128 -3.13 -17.61 -27.87
CA ILE A 128 -3.99 -17.07 -26.79
C ILE A 128 -3.39 -15.79 -26.21
N THR A 129 -2.07 -15.75 -26.02
CA THR A 129 -1.39 -14.55 -25.49
C THR A 129 -1.51 -13.37 -26.47
N ASN A 130 -1.27 -13.63 -27.76
CA ASN A 130 -1.42 -12.61 -28.80
C ASN A 130 -2.88 -12.16 -28.95
N LEU A 131 -3.84 -13.10 -28.94
CA LEU A 131 -5.26 -12.79 -28.99
C LEU A 131 -5.69 -11.94 -27.80
N THR A 132 -5.19 -12.27 -26.60
CA THR A 132 -5.46 -11.48 -25.38
C THR A 132 -4.93 -10.05 -25.54
N ASN A 133 -3.74 -9.88 -26.12
CA ASN A 133 -3.16 -8.55 -26.37
C ASN A 133 -3.99 -7.76 -27.39
N TYR A 134 -4.34 -8.36 -28.54
CA TYR A 134 -5.17 -7.69 -29.56
C TYR A 134 -6.57 -7.31 -29.04
N LEU A 135 -7.22 -8.19 -28.27
CA LEU A 135 -8.51 -7.89 -27.65
C LEU A 135 -8.42 -6.81 -26.57
N THR A 136 -7.26 -6.66 -25.93
CA THR A 136 -6.99 -5.56 -24.98
C THR A 136 -6.83 -4.24 -25.73
N GLU A 137 -6.14 -4.24 -26.87
CA GLU A 137 -5.97 -3.06 -27.72
C GLU A 137 -7.31 -2.60 -28.32
N GLU A 138 -8.18 -3.53 -28.74
CA GLU A 138 -9.54 -3.22 -29.22
C GLU A 138 -10.55 -2.91 -28.10
N SER A 139 -10.16 -2.98 -26.82
CA SER A 139 -11.04 -2.75 -25.65
C SER A 139 -12.30 -3.64 -25.59
N ARG A 140 -12.26 -4.85 -26.15
CA ARG A 140 -13.41 -5.79 -26.23
C ARG A 140 -13.48 -6.71 -25.01
N ALA A 141 -13.89 -6.17 -23.87
CA ALA A 141 -13.84 -6.87 -22.60
C ALA A 141 -14.80 -8.10 -22.49
N GLU A 142 -15.96 -8.06 -23.14
CA GLU A 142 -16.90 -9.20 -23.16
C GLU A 142 -16.35 -10.41 -23.91
N GLU A 143 -15.52 -10.18 -24.94
CA GLU A 143 -14.91 -11.26 -25.71
C GLU A 143 -13.77 -11.94 -24.97
N LEU A 144 -13.04 -11.20 -24.13
CA LEU A 144 -12.08 -11.79 -23.19
C LEU A 144 -12.78 -12.70 -22.17
N ARG A 145 -13.97 -12.32 -21.70
CA ARG A 145 -14.80 -13.19 -20.85
C ARG A 145 -15.25 -14.45 -21.60
N ASN A 146 -15.74 -14.30 -22.83
CA ASN A 146 -16.16 -15.43 -23.65
C ASN A 146 -14.99 -16.36 -23.99
N LEU A 147 -13.80 -15.80 -24.22
CA LEU A 147 -12.56 -16.54 -24.44
C LEU A 147 -12.22 -17.44 -23.25
N LEU A 148 -12.32 -16.95 -22.01
CA LEU A 148 -12.09 -17.77 -20.82
C LEU A 148 -13.04 -18.98 -20.74
N THR A 149 -14.29 -18.81 -21.16
CA THR A 149 -15.28 -19.90 -21.21
C THR A 149 -14.97 -20.89 -22.33
N GLN A 150 -14.59 -20.41 -23.51
CA GLN A 150 -14.19 -21.24 -24.65
C GLN A 150 -12.88 -22.00 -24.40
N LEU A 151 -11.99 -21.48 -23.57
CA LEU A 151 -10.71 -22.11 -23.23
C LEU A 151 -10.83 -23.16 -22.10
N ARG A 152 -12.00 -23.34 -21.47
CA ARG A 152 -12.19 -24.36 -20.40
C ARG A 152 -11.84 -25.79 -20.84
N PRO A 153 -12.24 -26.27 -22.03
CA PRO A 153 -11.83 -27.60 -22.52
C PRO A 153 -10.31 -27.68 -22.72
N PHE A 154 -9.68 -26.60 -23.21
CA PHE A 154 -8.24 -26.52 -23.42
C PHE A 154 -7.46 -26.56 -22.09
N PHE A 155 -8.02 -25.99 -21.02
CA PHE A 155 -7.42 -26.02 -19.68
C PHE A 155 -7.31 -27.42 -19.07
N SER A 156 -8.08 -28.40 -19.55
CA SER A 156 -7.96 -29.80 -19.13
C SER A 156 -6.76 -30.52 -19.77
N LEU A 157 -6.29 -30.03 -20.94
CA LEU A 157 -5.22 -30.64 -21.72
C LEU A 157 -3.81 -30.13 -21.33
N ILE A 158 -3.73 -28.94 -20.72
CA ILE A 158 -2.46 -28.31 -20.36
C ILE A 158 -2.11 -28.47 -18.87
N PRO A 159 -0.82 -28.37 -18.49
CA PRO A 159 -0.42 -28.40 -17.09
C PRO A 159 -1.06 -27.28 -16.26
N LYS A 160 -1.43 -27.60 -15.01
CA LYS A 160 -2.11 -26.69 -14.07
C LYS A 160 -1.40 -25.33 -13.91
N ALA A 161 -0.07 -25.32 -13.85
CA ALA A 161 0.73 -24.10 -13.72
C ALA A 161 0.61 -23.18 -14.95
N LYS A 162 0.52 -23.77 -16.15
CA LYS A 162 0.35 -23.01 -17.40
C LYS A 162 -1.06 -22.45 -17.50
N THR A 163 -2.10 -23.22 -17.15
CA THR A 163 -3.46 -22.68 -17.03
C THR A 163 -3.50 -21.48 -16.09
N ALA A 164 -2.86 -21.59 -14.92
CA ALA A 164 -2.81 -20.50 -13.96
C ALA A 164 -2.09 -19.25 -14.51
N LYS A 165 -1.12 -19.41 -15.43
CA LYS A 165 -0.47 -18.28 -16.11
C LYS A 165 -1.41 -17.63 -17.13
N ILE A 166 -2.12 -18.42 -17.93
CA ILE A 166 -3.07 -17.92 -18.94
C ILE A 166 -4.24 -17.20 -18.29
N VAL A 167 -4.89 -17.83 -17.30
CA VAL A 167 -6.06 -17.25 -16.61
C VAL A 167 -5.68 -15.93 -15.93
N ARG A 168 -4.52 -15.86 -15.26
CA ARG A 168 -4.04 -14.60 -14.67
C ARG A 168 -3.73 -13.56 -15.73
N GLY A 169 -3.05 -13.94 -16.82
CA GLY A 169 -2.74 -13.02 -17.92
C GLY A 169 -4.00 -12.41 -18.54
N ILE A 170 -5.08 -13.19 -18.70
CA ILE A 170 -6.35 -12.68 -19.21
C ILE A 170 -7.03 -11.76 -18.19
N ILE A 171 -7.08 -12.11 -16.90
CA ILE A 171 -7.64 -11.24 -15.86
C ILE A 171 -6.86 -9.91 -15.78
N ASP A 172 -5.53 -9.96 -15.83
CA ASP A 172 -4.67 -8.79 -15.82
C ASP A 172 -4.88 -7.93 -17.08
N ALA A 173 -5.11 -8.56 -18.23
CA ALA A 173 -5.44 -7.88 -19.48
C ALA A 173 -6.79 -7.14 -19.41
N VAL A 174 -7.84 -7.78 -18.88
CA VAL A 174 -9.14 -7.12 -18.64
C VAL A 174 -8.96 -5.93 -17.69
N SER A 175 -8.06 -6.05 -16.69
CA SER A 175 -7.80 -4.95 -15.75
C SER A 175 -7.14 -3.71 -16.36
N LYS A 176 -6.55 -3.82 -17.56
CA LYS A 176 -6.00 -2.67 -18.29
C LYS A 176 -7.07 -1.88 -19.05
N ILE A 177 -8.26 -2.46 -19.27
CA ILE A 177 -9.34 -1.81 -20.03
C ILE A 177 -10.13 -0.90 -19.08
N PRO A 178 -10.15 0.43 -19.30
CA PRO A 178 -10.85 1.37 -18.43
C PRO A 178 -12.37 1.16 -18.46
N GLY A 179 -13.05 1.31 -17.32
CA GLY A 179 -14.52 1.26 -17.22
C GLY A 179 -15.13 -0.15 -17.12
N THR A 180 -14.34 -1.19 -16.83
CA THR A 180 -14.81 -2.59 -16.79
C THR A 180 -14.90 -3.19 -15.39
N SER A 181 -14.94 -2.37 -14.33
CA SER A 181 -14.88 -2.83 -12.92
C SER A 181 -15.94 -3.88 -12.58
N ASP A 182 -17.19 -3.67 -12.99
CA ASP A 182 -18.29 -4.60 -12.71
C ASP A 182 -18.14 -5.92 -13.48
N LEU A 183 -17.66 -5.83 -14.73
CA LEU A 183 -17.37 -7.00 -15.56
C LEU A 183 -16.20 -7.81 -14.95
N GLN A 184 -15.16 -7.14 -14.44
CA GLN A 184 -14.03 -7.78 -13.77
C GLN A 184 -14.46 -8.51 -12.50
N ILE A 185 -15.35 -7.92 -11.70
CA ILE A 185 -15.89 -8.57 -10.49
C ILE A 185 -16.71 -9.79 -10.87
N SER A 186 -17.62 -9.67 -11.85
CA SER A 186 -18.44 -10.80 -12.31
C SER A 186 -17.57 -11.93 -12.86
N LEU A 187 -16.53 -11.60 -13.63
CA LEU A 187 -15.57 -12.54 -14.18
C LEU A 187 -14.77 -13.24 -13.08
N CYS A 188 -14.27 -12.49 -12.10
CA CYS A 188 -13.54 -13.06 -10.98
C CYS A 188 -14.44 -13.99 -10.15
N LYS A 189 -15.69 -13.63 -9.88
CA LYS A 189 -16.66 -14.49 -9.20
C LYS A 189 -16.91 -15.80 -9.99
N GLU A 190 -17.13 -15.71 -11.30
CA GLU A 190 -17.29 -16.86 -12.18
C GLU A 190 -16.04 -17.77 -12.20
N MET A 191 -14.85 -17.17 -12.22
CA MET A 191 -13.59 -17.92 -12.17
C MET A 191 -13.35 -18.58 -10.82
N VAL A 192 -13.77 -17.96 -9.70
CA VAL A 192 -13.72 -18.59 -8.38
C VAL A 192 -14.63 -19.82 -8.31
N GLU A 193 -15.85 -19.75 -8.86
CA GLU A 193 -16.76 -20.90 -8.93
C GLU A 193 -16.19 -22.04 -9.77
N TRP A 194 -15.64 -21.71 -10.95
CA TRP A 194 -15.01 -22.70 -11.82
C TRP A 194 -13.79 -23.37 -11.16
N THR A 195 -12.89 -22.59 -10.55
CA THR A 195 -11.71 -23.14 -9.86
C THR A 195 -12.09 -23.99 -8.63
N ARG A 196 -13.22 -23.73 -7.98
CA ARG A 196 -13.79 -24.59 -6.93
C ARG A 196 -14.28 -25.93 -7.50
N ALA A 197 -15.03 -25.90 -8.61
CA ALA A 197 -15.53 -27.11 -9.26
C ALA A 197 -14.37 -28.02 -9.73
N GLU A 198 -13.32 -27.44 -10.29
CA GLU A 198 -12.16 -28.15 -10.82
C GLU A 198 -11.08 -28.46 -9.76
N LYS A 199 -11.32 -28.11 -8.50
CA LYS A 199 -10.43 -28.32 -7.35
C LYS A 199 -9.01 -27.73 -7.55
N ARG A 200 -8.89 -26.55 -8.18
CA ARG A 200 -7.63 -25.83 -8.39
C ARG A 200 -7.37 -24.81 -7.27
N THR A 201 -6.93 -25.28 -6.10
CA THR A 201 -6.77 -24.47 -4.87
C THR A 201 -5.86 -23.25 -5.03
N PHE A 202 -4.64 -23.41 -5.54
CA PHE A 202 -3.68 -22.29 -5.67
C PHE A 202 -4.14 -21.21 -6.65
N LEU A 203 -4.82 -21.60 -7.73
CA LEU A 203 -5.38 -20.63 -8.68
C LEU A 203 -6.56 -19.90 -8.04
N ARG A 204 -7.46 -20.62 -7.36
CA ARG A 204 -8.57 -20.05 -6.61
C ARG A 204 -8.08 -18.97 -5.64
N GLN A 205 -7.07 -19.27 -4.82
CA GLN A 205 -6.56 -18.33 -3.82
C GLN A 205 -6.01 -17.04 -4.45
N ARG A 206 -5.34 -17.13 -5.60
CA ARG A 206 -4.85 -15.95 -6.33
C ARG A 206 -5.98 -15.13 -6.96
N VAL A 207 -6.99 -15.79 -7.50
CA VAL A 207 -8.18 -15.11 -8.06
C VAL A 207 -9.01 -14.48 -6.93
N GLU A 208 -9.17 -15.15 -5.79
CA GLU A 208 -9.82 -14.62 -4.59
C GLU A 208 -9.06 -13.38 -4.06
N ALA A 209 -7.72 -13.42 -3.98
CA ALA A 209 -6.92 -12.25 -3.61
C ALA A 209 -7.11 -11.07 -4.59
N ARG A 210 -7.17 -11.34 -5.91
CA ARG A 210 -7.43 -10.31 -6.92
C ARG A 210 -8.85 -9.76 -6.82
N LEU A 211 -9.85 -10.61 -6.60
CA LEU A 211 -11.24 -10.22 -6.36
C LEU A 211 -11.35 -9.30 -5.13
N ALA A 212 -10.64 -9.63 -4.04
CA ALA A 212 -10.62 -8.78 -2.84
C ALA A 212 -10.05 -7.38 -3.12
N ALA A 213 -9.01 -7.28 -3.97
CA ALA A 213 -8.46 -5.99 -4.37
C ALA A 213 -9.48 -5.17 -5.18
N LEU A 214 -10.21 -5.80 -6.11
CA LEU A 214 -11.26 -5.14 -6.90
C LEU A 214 -12.45 -4.70 -6.04
N LEU A 215 -12.90 -5.53 -5.10
CA LEU A 215 -13.98 -5.18 -4.16
C LEU A 215 -13.58 -3.99 -3.28
N LEU A 216 -12.30 -3.87 -2.92
CA LEU A 216 -11.78 -2.73 -2.17
C LEU A 216 -11.86 -1.43 -3.00
N GLU A 217 -11.52 -1.49 -4.29
CA GLU A 217 -11.61 -0.35 -5.23
C GLU A 217 -13.07 0.08 -5.43
N ASN A 218 -14.01 -0.87 -5.55
CA ASN A 218 -15.45 -0.61 -5.64
C ASN A 218 -16.12 -0.27 -4.29
N GLN A 219 -15.36 -0.13 -3.19
CA GLN A 219 -15.85 0.20 -1.85
C GLN A 219 -16.79 -0.85 -1.21
N GLU A 220 -16.80 -2.09 -1.71
CA GLU A 220 -17.56 -3.21 -1.14
C GLU A 220 -16.80 -3.88 0.02
N TYR A 221 -16.66 -3.15 1.12
CA TYR A 221 -15.78 -3.55 2.22
C TYR A 221 -16.21 -4.81 2.98
N THR A 222 -17.51 -5.09 3.06
CA THR A 222 -18.04 -6.24 3.82
C THR A 222 -17.77 -7.57 3.12
N GLU A 223 -18.05 -7.66 1.82
CA GLU A 223 -17.75 -8.84 1.01
C GLU A 223 -16.23 -9.10 1.00
N ALA A 224 -15.43 -8.05 0.77
CA ALA A 224 -13.97 -8.13 0.79
C ALA A 224 -13.43 -8.68 2.13
N LEU A 225 -13.97 -8.21 3.27
CA LEU A 225 -13.55 -8.67 4.60
C LEU A 225 -13.81 -10.16 4.82
N THR A 226 -15.00 -10.63 4.45
CA THR A 226 -15.38 -12.04 4.62
C THR A 226 -14.49 -12.96 3.78
N LEU A 227 -14.21 -12.55 2.54
CA LEU A 227 -13.35 -13.27 1.61
C LEU A 227 -11.90 -13.32 2.12
N LEU A 228 -11.32 -12.16 2.50
CA LEU A 228 -9.95 -12.09 3.01
C LEU A 228 -9.77 -12.92 4.29
N THR A 229 -10.71 -12.84 5.23
CA THR A 229 -10.65 -13.59 6.50
C THR A 229 -10.61 -15.11 6.26
N GLY A 230 -11.40 -15.59 5.29
CA GLY A 230 -11.37 -17.00 4.87
C GLY A 230 -10.03 -17.36 4.23
N LEU A 231 -9.57 -16.53 3.30
CA LEU A 231 -8.35 -16.73 2.53
C LEU A 231 -7.09 -16.76 3.42
N ILE A 232 -6.97 -15.86 4.40
CA ILE A 232 -5.84 -15.82 5.34
C ILE A 232 -5.71 -17.14 6.11
N LYS A 233 -6.83 -17.71 6.58
CA LYS A 233 -6.83 -18.98 7.32
C LYS A 233 -6.33 -20.15 6.46
N GLU A 234 -6.66 -20.16 5.17
CA GLU A 234 -6.22 -21.18 4.25
C GLU A 234 -4.74 -21.01 3.88
N VAL A 235 -4.33 -19.81 3.48
CA VAL A 235 -2.96 -19.54 3.00
C VAL A 235 -1.95 -19.69 4.12
N ARG A 236 -2.28 -19.32 5.37
CA ARG A 236 -1.42 -19.58 6.54
C ARG A 236 -1.15 -21.06 6.79
N ARG A 237 -2.06 -21.96 6.41
CA ARG A 237 -1.85 -23.41 6.55
C ARG A 237 -0.91 -23.97 5.48
N LEU A 238 -0.81 -23.32 4.33
CA LEU A 238 0.00 -23.76 3.19
C LEU A 238 1.42 -23.19 3.18
N ASP A 239 1.73 -22.22 4.06
CA ASP A 239 3.02 -21.51 4.16
C ASP A 239 3.50 -20.85 2.84
N ASP A 240 2.56 -20.46 1.95
CA ASP A 240 2.87 -19.59 0.80
C ASP A 240 3.00 -18.13 1.26
N LYS A 241 4.21 -17.79 1.71
CA LYS A 241 4.51 -16.48 2.31
C LYS A 241 4.39 -15.32 1.34
N LEU A 242 4.66 -15.51 0.04
CA LEU A 242 4.55 -14.44 -0.96
C LEU A 242 3.11 -13.99 -1.10
N LEU A 243 2.20 -14.95 -1.27
CA LEU A 243 0.76 -14.67 -1.36
C LEU A 243 0.22 -14.15 -0.03
N LEU A 244 0.72 -14.66 1.11
CA LEU A 244 0.31 -14.19 2.43
C LEU A 244 0.62 -12.71 2.66
N VAL A 245 1.79 -12.23 2.22
CA VAL A 245 2.15 -10.80 2.31
C VAL A 245 1.16 -9.92 1.55
N ASP A 246 0.77 -10.31 0.33
CA ASP A 246 -0.21 -9.56 -0.47
C ASP A 246 -1.58 -9.51 0.22
N ILE A 247 -2.03 -10.64 0.78
CA ILE A 247 -3.34 -10.73 1.44
C ILE A 247 -3.35 -9.92 2.75
N ASP A 248 -2.34 -10.06 3.60
CA ASP A 248 -2.23 -9.31 4.86
C ASP A 248 -2.11 -7.79 4.58
N LEU A 249 -1.47 -7.38 3.48
CA LEU A 249 -1.40 -5.98 3.04
C LEU A 249 -2.76 -5.46 2.56
N LEU A 250 -3.52 -6.25 1.80
CA LEU A 250 -4.90 -5.92 1.41
C LEU A 250 -5.82 -5.81 2.62
N GLU A 251 -5.68 -6.71 3.61
CA GLU A 251 -6.43 -6.63 4.87
C GLU A 251 -6.11 -5.36 5.65
N SER A 252 -4.83 -4.94 5.67
CA SER A 252 -4.42 -3.67 6.29
C SER A 252 -5.09 -2.46 5.61
N LYS A 253 -5.11 -2.43 4.27
CA LYS A 253 -5.78 -1.36 3.51
C LYS A 253 -7.28 -1.34 3.73
N LEU A 254 -7.92 -2.51 3.76
CA LEU A 254 -9.35 -2.64 4.03
C LEU A 254 -9.73 -2.11 5.42
N HIS A 255 -8.98 -2.50 6.45
CA HIS A 255 -9.20 -2.00 7.80
C HIS A 255 -8.92 -0.50 7.94
N PHE A 256 -7.98 0.03 7.18
CA PHE A 256 -7.74 1.48 7.11
C PHE A 256 -8.94 2.22 6.52
N SER A 257 -9.51 1.73 5.40
CA SER A 257 -10.73 2.31 4.80
C SER A 257 -11.93 2.26 5.76
N LEU A 258 -12.04 1.20 6.57
CA LEU A 258 -13.04 1.06 7.64
C LEU A 258 -12.74 1.86 8.91
N ARG A 259 -11.68 2.69 8.93
CA ARG A 259 -11.23 3.48 10.10
C ARG A 259 -10.87 2.65 11.34
N ASN A 260 -10.53 1.38 11.15
CA ASN A 260 -10.06 0.51 12.23
C ASN A 260 -8.52 0.45 12.26
N LEU A 261 -7.90 1.51 12.80
CA LEU A 261 -6.43 1.63 12.86
C LEU A 261 -5.74 0.50 13.63
N PRO A 262 -6.24 0.04 14.80
CA PRO A 262 -5.57 -1.04 15.54
C PRO A 262 -5.50 -2.34 14.74
N LYS A 263 -6.59 -2.71 14.03
CA LYS A 263 -6.59 -3.91 13.18
C LYS A 263 -5.74 -3.73 11.93
N ALA A 264 -5.79 -2.56 11.30
CA ALA A 264 -4.95 -2.25 10.14
C ALA A 264 -3.45 -2.40 10.45
N LYS A 265 -3.03 -1.96 11.64
CA LYS A 265 -1.65 -2.09 12.14
C LYS A 265 -1.29 -3.54 12.48
N ALA A 266 -2.22 -4.30 13.06
CA ALA A 266 -2.02 -5.72 13.33
C ALA A 266 -1.78 -6.53 12.04
N SER A 267 -2.61 -6.32 11.01
CA SER A 267 -2.44 -6.94 9.69
C SER A 267 -1.15 -6.50 9.01
N LEU A 268 -0.78 -5.21 9.07
CA LEU A 268 0.51 -4.74 8.54
C LEU A 268 1.71 -5.39 9.27
N THR A 269 1.62 -5.58 10.58
CA THR A 269 2.66 -6.26 11.37
C THR A 269 2.81 -7.72 10.95
N ALA A 270 1.69 -8.39 10.66
CA ALA A 270 1.70 -9.74 10.08
C ALA A 270 2.38 -9.74 8.69
N ALA A 271 1.99 -8.82 7.80
CA ALA A 271 2.58 -8.67 6.48
C ALA A 271 4.10 -8.45 6.54
N ARG A 272 4.59 -7.55 7.42
CA ARG A 272 6.03 -7.29 7.61
C ARG A 272 6.76 -8.51 8.17
N THR A 273 6.14 -9.27 9.07
CA THR A 273 6.74 -10.48 9.63
C THR A 273 6.90 -11.56 8.58
N ALA A 274 5.89 -11.74 7.71
CA ALA A 274 5.95 -12.66 6.58
C ALA A 274 6.98 -12.19 5.54
N ALA A 275 7.01 -10.88 5.24
CA ALA A 275 7.98 -10.26 4.34
C ALA A 275 9.43 -10.46 4.81
N ASN A 276 9.71 -10.28 6.10
CA ASN A 276 11.06 -10.48 6.66
C ASN A 276 11.56 -11.94 6.58
N ALA A 277 10.65 -12.91 6.42
CA ALA A 277 10.99 -14.32 6.30
C ALA A 277 11.37 -14.72 4.87
N ILE A 278 11.14 -13.84 3.89
CA ILE A 278 11.39 -14.08 2.46
C ILE A 278 12.13 -12.90 1.83
N TYR A 279 12.60 -13.08 0.61
CA TYR A 279 13.06 -11.95 -0.19
C TYR A 279 11.88 -11.41 -0.99
N VAL A 280 11.39 -10.22 -0.59
CA VAL A 280 10.25 -9.56 -1.24
C VAL A 280 10.75 -8.70 -2.40
N PRO A 281 10.07 -8.70 -3.57
CA PRO A 281 10.40 -7.82 -4.68
C PRO A 281 10.34 -6.32 -4.28
N PRO A 282 11.21 -5.45 -4.82
CA PRO A 282 11.24 -4.03 -4.45
C PRO A 282 9.90 -3.31 -4.59
N ALA A 283 9.10 -3.63 -5.62
CA ALA A 283 7.78 -3.04 -5.82
C ALA A 283 6.79 -3.38 -4.68
N GLN A 284 6.84 -4.61 -4.17
CA GLN A 284 5.96 -5.06 -3.09
C GLN A 284 6.46 -4.51 -1.76
N GLN A 285 7.79 -4.48 -1.55
CA GLN A 285 8.41 -3.83 -0.39
C GLN A 285 8.03 -2.34 -0.29
N GLY A 286 8.15 -1.59 -1.39
CA GLY A 286 7.72 -0.18 -1.44
C GLY A 286 6.23 -0.01 -1.12
N THR A 287 5.37 -0.98 -1.45
CA THR A 287 3.94 -0.93 -1.11
C THR A 287 3.71 -1.18 0.39
N ILE A 288 4.49 -2.04 1.03
CA ILE A 288 4.47 -2.27 2.49
C ILE A 288 4.93 -1.01 3.22
N ASP A 289 6.00 -0.37 2.74
CA ASP A 289 6.55 0.85 3.35
C ASP A 289 5.59 2.04 3.15
N LEU A 290 4.95 2.16 1.98
CA LEU A 290 3.90 3.16 1.73
C LEU A 290 2.73 3.00 2.72
N GLN A 291 2.22 1.77 2.90
CA GLN A 291 1.15 1.50 3.87
C GLN A 291 1.62 1.77 5.32
N SER A 292 2.88 1.46 5.62
CA SER A 292 3.49 1.77 6.93
C SER A 292 3.50 3.27 7.17
N GLY A 293 3.91 4.08 6.19
CA GLY A 293 3.90 5.54 6.28
C GLY A 293 2.50 6.10 6.53
N ILE A 294 1.49 5.61 5.79
CA ILE A 294 0.10 6.06 5.94
C ILE A 294 -0.42 5.82 7.37
N LEU A 295 -0.20 4.62 7.92
CA LEU A 295 -0.66 4.32 9.27
C LEU A 295 0.05 5.15 10.35
N HIS A 296 1.34 5.44 10.21
CA HIS A 296 2.07 6.29 11.16
C HIS A 296 1.67 7.77 11.04
N ALA A 297 1.39 8.26 9.82
CA ALA A 297 0.89 9.60 9.60
C ALA A 297 -0.47 9.80 10.30
N GLU A 298 -1.34 8.79 10.25
CA GLU A 298 -2.64 8.80 10.91
C GLU A 298 -2.53 8.82 12.45
N GLU A 299 -1.48 8.21 13.01
CA GLU A 299 -1.13 8.27 14.44
C GLU A 299 -0.44 9.60 14.84
N LYS A 300 -0.31 10.55 13.91
CA LYS A 300 0.41 11.82 14.05
C LYS A 300 1.92 11.67 14.27
N ASP A 301 2.51 10.49 14.02
CA ASP A 301 3.95 10.28 14.00
C ASP A 301 4.53 10.53 12.60
N TYR A 302 4.50 11.80 12.20
CA TYR A 302 4.95 12.25 10.88
C TYR A 302 6.46 12.06 10.65
N LYS A 303 7.27 12.00 11.73
CA LYS A 303 8.73 11.80 11.62
C LYS A 303 9.04 10.39 11.16
N THR A 304 8.44 9.39 11.81
CA THR A 304 8.60 7.98 11.41
C THR A 304 7.91 7.72 10.06
N ALA A 305 6.75 8.33 9.83
CA ALA A 305 6.05 8.22 8.55
C ALA A 305 6.91 8.71 7.37
N TYR A 306 7.61 9.86 7.53
CA TYR A 306 8.53 10.38 6.52
C TYR A 306 9.60 9.36 6.13
N SER A 307 10.22 8.69 7.11
CA SER A 307 11.23 7.66 6.84
C SER A 307 10.66 6.49 6.01
N TYR A 308 9.47 6.01 6.33
CA TYR A 308 8.82 4.96 5.54
C TYR A 308 8.46 5.42 4.13
N PHE A 309 7.95 6.65 3.97
CA PHE A 309 7.66 7.18 2.64
C PHE A 309 8.91 7.41 1.79
N PHE A 310 10.04 7.77 2.42
CA PHE A 310 11.33 7.90 1.74
C PHE A 310 11.81 6.55 1.19
N GLU A 311 11.79 5.48 2.00
CA GLU A 311 12.14 4.13 1.54
C GLU A 311 11.20 3.64 0.43
N ALA A 312 9.90 3.92 0.55
CA ALA A 312 8.92 3.61 -0.50
C ALA A 312 9.21 4.39 -1.79
N PHE A 313 9.58 5.66 -1.70
CA PHE A 313 9.96 6.50 -2.84
C PHE A 313 11.22 5.98 -3.54
N GLU A 314 12.27 5.62 -2.79
CA GLU A 314 13.49 5.04 -3.39
C GLU A 314 13.18 3.72 -4.12
N ALA A 315 12.36 2.86 -3.51
CA ALA A 315 11.95 1.59 -4.11
C ALA A 315 11.15 1.78 -5.40
N PHE A 316 10.22 2.74 -5.45
CA PHE A 316 9.42 3.01 -6.65
C PHE A 316 10.16 3.80 -7.72
N ASN A 317 11.01 4.75 -7.33
CA ASN A 317 11.84 5.53 -8.26
C ASN A 317 12.90 4.65 -8.95
N ALA A 318 13.43 3.63 -8.26
CA ALA A 318 14.32 2.65 -8.88
C ALA A 318 13.63 1.80 -9.97
N LEU A 319 12.29 1.74 -9.94
CA LEU A 319 11.45 0.99 -10.88
C LEU A 319 10.71 1.89 -11.88
N ASP A 320 10.91 3.22 -11.80
CA ASP A 320 10.14 4.25 -12.52
C ASP A 320 8.61 4.02 -12.45
N ASP A 321 8.11 3.56 -11.30
CA ASP A 321 6.68 3.29 -11.07
C ASP A 321 5.91 4.60 -10.82
N PRO A 322 4.72 4.83 -11.45
CA PRO A 322 3.89 6.01 -11.20
C PRO A 322 3.56 6.25 -9.72
N ARG A 323 3.56 5.19 -8.90
CA ARG A 323 3.33 5.27 -7.45
C ARG A 323 4.39 6.08 -6.70
N ALA A 324 5.56 6.31 -7.31
CA ALA A 324 6.58 7.19 -6.75
C ALA A 324 6.07 8.62 -6.51
N ILE A 325 5.15 9.12 -7.35
CA ILE A 325 4.56 10.46 -7.21
C ILE A 325 3.77 10.57 -5.90
N PHE A 326 2.96 9.55 -5.59
CA PHE A 326 2.19 9.51 -4.33
C PHE A 326 3.11 9.43 -3.11
N SER A 327 4.17 8.62 -3.15
CA SER A 327 5.16 8.57 -2.06
C SER A 327 5.81 9.93 -1.84
N LEU A 328 6.23 10.62 -2.91
CA LEU A 328 6.83 11.95 -2.83
C LEU A 328 5.84 12.96 -2.24
N LYS A 329 4.59 12.96 -2.71
CA LYS A 329 3.52 13.83 -2.20
C LYS A 329 3.32 13.65 -0.68
N TYR A 330 3.27 12.40 -0.19
CA TYR A 330 3.14 12.13 1.24
C TYR A 330 4.40 12.49 2.05
N MET A 331 5.59 12.39 1.46
CA MET A 331 6.82 12.89 2.10
C MET A 331 6.77 14.40 2.33
N LEU A 332 6.36 15.16 1.31
CA LEU A 332 6.22 16.62 1.41
C LEU A 332 5.15 17.00 2.44
N LEU A 333 4.00 16.30 2.43
CA LEU A 333 2.96 16.48 3.43
C LEU A 333 3.51 16.27 4.86
N CYS A 334 4.22 15.17 5.12
CA CYS A 334 4.81 14.92 6.43
C CYS A 334 5.76 16.04 6.87
N LYS A 335 6.55 16.61 5.96
CA LYS A 335 7.45 17.73 6.27
C LYS A 335 6.70 19.01 6.63
N ILE A 336 5.61 19.30 5.92
CA ILE A 336 4.72 20.42 6.24
C ILE A 336 4.10 20.21 7.64
N MET A 337 3.61 18.99 7.93
CA MET A 337 3.00 18.67 9.23
C MET A 337 3.99 18.70 10.41
N VAL A 338 5.30 18.56 10.18
CA VAL A 338 6.35 18.66 11.21
C VAL A 338 6.86 20.11 11.39
N ASN A 339 6.19 21.09 10.78
CA ASN A 339 6.62 22.50 10.77
C ASN A 339 7.98 22.73 10.10
N GLN A 340 8.35 21.88 9.14
CA GLN A 340 9.59 21.98 8.36
C GLN A 340 9.27 22.25 6.89
N ALA A 341 8.45 23.28 6.64
CA ALA A 341 8.04 23.67 5.29
C ALA A 341 9.23 24.18 4.44
N ASP A 342 10.28 24.72 5.06
CA ASP A 342 11.47 25.22 4.34
C ASP A 342 12.28 24.08 3.69
N ASP A 343 12.24 22.87 4.26
CA ASP A 343 12.91 21.69 3.69
C ASP A 343 12.24 21.21 2.39
N VAL A 344 10.96 21.55 2.17
CA VAL A 344 10.15 21.08 1.03
C VAL A 344 10.78 21.53 -0.29
N ALA A 345 11.21 22.80 -0.39
CA ALA A 345 11.87 23.31 -1.59
C ALA A 345 13.20 22.57 -1.90
N GLY A 346 13.94 22.19 -0.85
CA GLY A 346 15.15 21.38 -0.96
C GLY A 346 14.87 19.95 -1.46
N ILE A 347 13.78 19.34 -0.99
CA ILE A 347 13.38 17.98 -1.41
C ILE A 347 12.90 17.98 -2.87
N ILE A 348 12.16 19.00 -3.29
CA ILE A 348 11.67 19.13 -4.68
C ILE A 348 12.84 19.35 -5.65
N SER A 349 13.83 20.15 -5.26
CA SER A 349 15.02 20.43 -6.08
C SER A 349 16.04 19.27 -6.12
N SER A 350 15.82 18.20 -5.36
CA SER A 350 16.66 17.01 -5.39
C SER A 350 16.62 16.29 -6.74
N LYS A 351 17.77 15.75 -7.17
CA LYS A 351 17.94 15.05 -8.46
C LYS A 351 16.91 13.93 -8.70
N ALA A 352 16.50 13.23 -7.66
CA ALA A 352 15.51 12.16 -7.75
C ALA A 352 14.07 12.69 -7.93
N SER A 353 13.76 13.83 -7.33
CA SER A 353 12.43 14.46 -7.35
C SER A 353 12.19 15.26 -8.63
N LEU A 354 13.24 15.78 -9.28
CA LEU A 354 13.14 16.55 -10.52
C LEU A 354 12.49 15.78 -11.68
N LYS A 355 12.53 14.44 -11.66
CA LYS A 355 11.83 13.60 -12.64
C LYS A 355 10.30 13.67 -12.53
N TYR A 356 9.80 14.00 -11.34
CA TYR A 356 8.38 13.92 -10.98
C TYR A 356 7.75 15.30 -10.77
N VAL A 357 8.31 16.34 -11.41
CA VAL A 357 7.72 17.68 -11.39
C VAL A 357 6.38 17.64 -12.12
N GLY A 358 5.34 18.08 -11.42
CA GLY A 358 3.97 18.04 -11.91
C GLY A 358 2.99 18.70 -10.93
N PRO A 359 1.69 18.66 -11.25
CA PRO A 359 0.67 19.39 -10.49
C PRO A 359 0.59 18.94 -9.02
N ASP A 360 0.87 17.67 -8.71
CA ASP A 360 0.90 17.17 -7.33
C ASP A 360 2.01 17.80 -6.48
N VAL A 361 3.19 18.00 -7.06
CA VAL A 361 4.35 18.60 -6.38
C VAL A 361 4.16 20.11 -6.26
N ASP A 362 3.61 20.75 -7.30
CA ASP A 362 3.30 22.18 -7.29
C ASP A 362 2.22 22.51 -6.25
N ALA A 363 1.22 21.65 -6.09
CA ALA A 363 0.21 21.78 -5.03
C ALA A 363 0.85 21.75 -3.64
N MET A 364 1.73 20.77 -3.37
CA MET A 364 2.43 20.67 -2.09
C MET A 364 3.39 21.85 -1.85
N LYS A 365 4.00 22.39 -2.91
CA LYS A 365 4.82 23.59 -2.83
C LYS A 365 3.99 24.82 -2.48
N ALA A 366 2.84 25.02 -3.12
CA ALA A 366 1.93 26.12 -2.82
C ALA A 366 1.42 26.07 -1.37
N VAL A 367 1.10 24.87 -0.88
CA VAL A 367 0.71 24.64 0.52
C VAL A 367 1.88 24.94 1.47
N ALA A 368 3.10 24.49 1.16
CA ALA A 368 4.28 24.78 1.95
C ALA A 368 4.60 26.28 2.00
N ASP A 369 4.51 26.98 0.86
CA ASP A 369 4.72 28.43 0.77
C ASP A 369 3.68 29.21 1.57
N ALA A 370 2.40 28.79 1.53
CA ALA A 370 1.35 29.37 2.34
C ALA A 370 1.59 29.16 3.85
N TYR A 371 2.09 27.97 4.21
CA TYR A 371 2.44 27.60 5.57
C TYR A 371 3.63 28.41 6.11
N SER A 372 4.73 28.51 5.36
CA SER A 372 5.91 29.30 5.73
C SER A 372 5.57 30.79 5.89
N LYS A 373 4.67 31.32 5.04
CA LYS A 373 4.17 32.71 5.15
C LYS A 373 3.11 32.91 6.23
N ARG A 374 2.65 31.83 6.89
CA ARG A 374 1.57 31.83 7.90
C ARG A 374 0.30 32.53 7.43
N SER A 375 -0.05 32.38 6.16
CA SER A 375 -1.14 33.13 5.54
C SER A 375 -2.27 32.20 5.11
N LEU A 376 -3.42 32.37 5.76
CA LEU A 376 -4.63 31.59 5.48
C LEU A 376 -5.13 31.82 4.04
N LYS A 377 -5.05 33.06 3.54
CA LYS A 377 -5.50 33.44 2.20
C LYS A 377 -4.77 32.69 1.08
N TYR A 378 -3.45 32.56 1.20
CA TYR A 378 -2.67 31.76 0.24
C TYR A 378 -3.00 30.28 0.34
N PHE A 379 -3.30 29.79 1.55
CA PHE A 379 -3.68 28.39 1.77
C PHE A 379 -5.04 28.06 1.15
N GLU A 380 -6.05 28.91 1.34
CA GLU A 380 -7.36 28.75 0.69
C GLU A 380 -7.29 28.86 -0.83
N THR A 381 -6.45 29.77 -1.34
CA THR A 381 -6.19 29.89 -2.78
C THR A 381 -5.57 28.59 -3.32
N ALA A 382 -4.58 28.03 -2.62
CA ALA A 382 -3.95 26.76 -2.99
C ALA A 382 -4.95 25.58 -2.95
N LEU A 383 -5.84 25.53 -1.95
CA LEU A 383 -6.89 24.51 -1.88
C LEU A 383 -7.88 24.61 -3.05
N ARG A 384 -8.25 25.83 -3.45
CA ARG A 384 -9.18 26.05 -4.56
C ARG A 384 -8.55 25.72 -5.92
N ASP A 385 -7.32 26.14 -6.13
CA ASP A 385 -6.63 25.99 -7.42
C ASP A 385 -6.19 24.53 -7.66
N PHE A 386 -5.82 23.80 -6.59
CA PHE A 386 -5.38 22.40 -6.64
C PHE A 386 -6.40 21.41 -6.02
N LYS A 387 -7.69 21.66 -6.24
CA LYS A 387 -8.79 20.87 -5.66
C LYS A 387 -8.69 19.37 -5.98
N ALA A 388 -8.39 19.03 -7.23
CA ALA A 388 -8.27 17.63 -7.67
C ALA A 388 -7.13 16.89 -6.94
N GLN A 389 -6.00 17.56 -6.73
CA GLN A 389 -4.81 16.95 -6.12
C GLN A 389 -4.92 16.90 -4.59
N LEU A 390 -5.61 17.84 -3.95
CA LEU A 390 -5.64 17.96 -2.48
C LEU A 390 -6.90 17.35 -1.86
N GLU A 391 -8.06 17.48 -2.50
CA GLU A 391 -9.36 17.06 -1.93
C GLU A 391 -9.77 15.65 -2.38
N GLU A 392 -9.45 15.23 -3.62
CA GLU A 392 -9.78 13.87 -4.08
C GLU A 392 -8.93 12.80 -3.37
N ASP A 393 -7.79 13.19 -2.80
CA ASP A 393 -6.92 12.32 -2.01
C ASP A 393 -7.40 12.27 -0.55
N PRO A 394 -8.00 11.14 -0.10
CA PRO A 394 -8.62 11.07 1.24
C PRO A 394 -7.61 11.16 2.38
N ILE A 395 -6.33 10.88 2.13
CA ILE A 395 -5.26 10.93 3.14
C ILE A 395 -4.84 12.39 3.31
N VAL A 396 -4.55 13.06 2.20
CA VAL A 396 -4.13 14.47 2.20
C VAL A 396 -5.24 15.35 2.78
N HIS A 397 -6.49 15.19 2.34
CA HIS A 397 -7.62 15.99 2.81
C HIS A 397 -7.78 15.97 4.35
N ARG A 398 -7.60 14.81 4.98
CA ARG A 398 -7.69 14.66 6.45
C ARG A 398 -6.60 15.45 7.17
N HIS A 399 -5.36 15.34 6.70
CA HIS A 399 -4.24 16.05 7.31
C HIS A 399 -4.30 17.55 7.03
N LEU A 400 -4.77 17.96 5.83
CA LEU A 400 -4.96 19.37 5.49
C LEU A 400 -6.04 20.04 6.35
N SER A 401 -7.10 19.32 6.73
CA SER A 401 -8.10 19.85 7.67
C SER A 401 -7.47 20.17 9.03
N SER A 402 -6.64 19.26 9.55
CA SER A 402 -5.88 19.51 10.79
C SER A 402 -4.84 20.61 10.63
N LEU A 403 -4.25 20.76 9.45
CA LEU A 403 -3.28 21.80 9.14
C LEU A 403 -3.95 23.18 9.06
N TYR A 404 -5.15 23.27 8.49
CA TYR A 404 -5.96 24.48 8.46
C TYR A 404 -6.24 25.00 9.88
N ASP A 405 -6.67 24.11 10.78
CA ASP A 405 -6.87 24.46 12.19
C ASP A 405 -5.59 25.01 12.83
N THR A 406 -4.46 24.36 12.60
CA THR A 406 -3.16 24.77 13.14
C THR A 406 -2.70 26.11 12.57
N LEU A 407 -2.91 26.35 11.28
CA LEU A 407 -2.54 27.58 10.60
C LEU A 407 -3.42 28.75 11.05
N LEU A 408 -4.73 28.51 11.21
CA LEU A 408 -5.67 29.50 11.73
C LEU A 408 -5.28 29.91 13.15
N GLU A 409 -4.93 28.95 14.00
CA GLU A 409 -4.47 29.21 15.37
C GLU A 409 -3.16 30.01 15.41
N GLN A 410 -2.17 29.65 14.59
CA GLN A 410 -0.91 30.39 14.51
C GLN A 410 -1.11 31.82 13.99
N ASN A 411 -1.99 32.01 13.02
CA ASN A 411 -2.31 33.33 12.49
C ASN A 411 -3.07 34.17 13.53
N LEU A 412 -4.03 33.57 14.25
CA LEU A 412 -4.72 34.23 15.36
C LEU A 412 -3.74 34.66 16.45
N CYS A 413 -2.86 33.76 16.92
CA CYS A 413 -1.83 34.08 17.91
C CYS A 413 -0.96 35.26 17.47
N ARG A 414 -0.51 35.28 16.21
CA ARG A 414 0.30 36.39 15.66
C ARG A 414 -0.45 37.72 15.64
N LEU A 415 -1.74 37.70 15.33
CA LEU A 415 -2.56 38.91 15.24
C LEU A 415 -2.91 39.48 16.61
N ILE A 416 -3.05 38.62 17.62
CA ILE A 416 -3.42 39.04 18.98
C ILE A 416 -2.20 39.37 19.87
N GLU A 417 -1.02 38.82 19.57
CA GLU A 417 0.24 39.01 20.35
C GLU A 417 0.56 40.48 20.69
N PRO A 418 0.34 41.48 19.81
CA PRO A 418 0.66 42.88 20.12
C PRO A 418 -0.34 43.58 21.05
N TYR A 419 -1.50 42.98 21.34
CA TYR A 419 -2.64 43.65 21.96
C TYR A 419 -2.99 43.04 23.32
N SER A 420 -3.20 43.87 24.35
CA SER A 420 -3.77 43.40 25.64
C SER A 420 -5.29 43.30 25.61
N ARG A 421 -5.93 44.11 24.74
CA ARG A 421 -7.38 44.10 24.49
C ARG A 421 -7.61 44.38 23.01
N VAL A 422 -8.39 43.54 22.35
CA VAL A 422 -8.69 43.67 20.91
C VAL A 422 -10.16 43.39 20.63
N GLU A 423 -10.76 44.17 19.73
CA GLU A 423 -12.12 43.92 19.26
C GLU A 423 -12.16 42.72 18.30
N ILE A 424 -13.11 41.80 18.49
CA ILE A 424 -13.22 40.58 17.66
C ILE A 424 -13.54 40.96 16.21
N GLY A 425 -14.32 42.03 15.99
CA GLY A 425 -14.62 42.55 14.66
C GLY A 425 -13.36 42.99 13.89
N HIS A 426 -12.38 43.57 14.58
CA HIS A 426 -11.11 43.95 13.97
C HIS A 426 -10.26 42.73 13.58
N VAL A 427 -10.21 41.70 14.44
CA VAL A 427 -9.53 40.43 14.15
C VAL A 427 -10.20 39.72 12.97
N ALA A 428 -11.52 39.68 12.93
CA ALA A 428 -12.30 39.08 11.84
C ALA A 428 -12.04 39.77 10.49
N GLN A 429 -11.99 41.10 10.46
CA GLN A 429 -11.63 41.86 9.25
C GLN A 429 -10.21 41.57 8.77
N MET A 430 -9.25 41.41 9.67
CA MET A 430 -7.86 41.10 9.29
C MET A 430 -7.68 39.66 8.75
N ILE A 431 -8.53 38.73 9.19
CA ILE A 431 -8.50 37.33 8.74
C ILE A 431 -9.43 37.08 7.54
N GLU A 432 -10.32 38.02 7.22
CA GLU A 432 -11.36 37.90 6.19
C GLU A 432 -12.35 36.74 6.48
N LEU A 433 -12.63 36.47 7.76
CA LEU A 433 -13.59 35.44 8.21
C LEU A 433 -14.77 36.06 8.98
N ALA A 434 -15.86 35.30 9.12
CA ALA A 434 -17.02 35.72 9.90
C ALA A 434 -16.68 35.86 11.40
N VAL A 435 -17.26 36.88 12.05
CA VAL A 435 -17.04 37.16 13.49
C VAL A 435 -17.38 35.94 14.35
N ASP A 436 -18.47 35.25 14.02
CA ASP A 436 -18.95 34.06 14.76
C ASP A 436 -17.94 32.91 14.73
N ASP A 437 -17.27 32.69 13.60
CA ASP A 437 -16.29 31.61 13.45
C ASP A 437 -14.99 31.93 14.19
N VAL A 438 -14.57 33.20 14.15
CA VAL A 438 -13.41 33.69 14.89
C VAL A 438 -13.66 33.63 16.40
N GLU A 439 -14.84 34.05 16.87
CA GLU A 439 -15.22 33.96 18.28
C GLU A 439 -15.22 32.50 18.77
N LYS A 440 -15.85 31.59 18.01
CA LYS A 440 -15.83 30.15 18.34
C LYS A 440 -14.41 29.61 18.40
N LYS A 441 -13.55 29.94 17.44
CA LYS A 441 -12.18 29.43 17.42
C LYS A 441 -11.35 30.01 18.58
N LEU A 442 -11.47 31.30 18.87
CA LEU A 442 -10.83 31.92 20.03
C LEU A 442 -11.30 31.27 21.34
N SER A 443 -12.60 30.96 21.47
CA SER A 443 -13.13 30.27 22.66
C SER A 443 -12.52 28.88 22.83
N GLN A 444 -12.36 28.12 21.73
CA GLN A 444 -11.71 26.82 21.74
C GLN A 444 -10.24 26.93 22.13
N MET A 445 -9.52 27.92 21.61
CA MET A 445 -8.10 28.14 21.94
C MET A 445 -7.88 28.50 23.41
N ILE A 446 -8.78 29.26 24.02
CA ILE A 446 -8.76 29.58 25.46
C ILE A 446 -9.01 28.31 26.28
N LEU A 447 -9.98 27.48 25.90
CA LEU A 447 -10.26 26.19 26.57
C LEU A 447 -9.09 25.21 26.46
N ASP A 448 -8.44 25.16 25.29
CA ASP A 448 -7.24 24.37 25.04
C ASP A 448 -5.98 24.93 25.73
N LYS A 449 -6.10 26.07 26.42
CA LYS A 449 -5.01 26.79 27.11
C LYS A 449 -3.84 27.16 26.19
N LYS A 450 -4.12 27.49 24.92
CA LYS A 450 -3.09 27.92 23.95
C LYS A 450 -2.58 29.32 24.23
N PHE A 451 -3.44 30.19 24.76
CA PHE A 451 -3.08 31.49 25.30
C PHE A 451 -3.99 31.83 26.50
N ALA A 452 -3.53 32.70 27.38
CA ALA A 452 -4.30 33.16 28.52
C ALA A 452 -5.19 34.35 28.13
N GLY A 453 -6.51 34.15 28.10
CA GLY A 453 -7.44 35.22 27.76
C GLY A 453 -8.88 34.94 28.19
N THR A 454 -9.73 35.96 28.08
CA THR A 454 -11.17 35.86 28.30
C THR A 454 -11.91 36.65 27.22
N LEU A 455 -13.02 36.10 26.76
CA LEU A 455 -13.91 36.73 25.79
C LEU A 455 -15.02 37.49 26.53
N ASP A 456 -15.12 38.79 26.29
CA ASP A 456 -16.25 39.61 26.73
C ASP A 456 -17.27 39.68 25.58
N GLN A 457 -18.31 38.86 25.67
CA GLN A 457 -19.39 38.79 24.67
C GLN A 457 -20.27 40.04 24.65
N GLY A 458 -20.34 40.81 25.75
CA GLY A 458 -21.15 42.02 25.80
C GLY A 458 -20.51 43.17 25.04
N ALA A 459 -19.19 43.31 25.15
CA ALA A 459 -18.42 44.33 24.45
C ALA A 459 -17.77 43.85 23.14
N GLY A 460 -17.88 42.56 22.79
CA GLY A 460 -17.24 41.97 21.61
C GLY A 460 -15.71 42.07 21.62
N CYS A 461 -15.11 42.00 22.81
CA CYS A 461 -13.67 42.21 23.03
C CYS A 461 -12.99 40.94 23.55
N LEU A 462 -11.81 40.65 23.03
CA LEU A 462 -10.87 39.69 23.60
C LEU A 462 -9.92 40.42 24.55
N ILE A 463 -9.85 39.96 25.80
CA ILE A 463 -8.89 40.43 26.80
C ILE A 463 -7.82 39.35 26.96
N ILE A 464 -6.57 39.72 26.77
CA ILE A 464 -5.41 38.84 26.89
C ILE A 464 -4.72 39.14 28.20
N PHE A 465 -4.46 38.11 28.99
CA PHE A 465 -3.71 38.22 30.22
C PHE A 465 -2.25 37.89 29.95
N GLU A 466 -1.35 38.60 30.63
CA GLU A 466 0.04 38.14 30.71
C GLU A 466 0.08 36.82 31.48
N ASP A 467 0.96 35.92 31.04
CA ASP A 467 1.22 34.68 31.77
C ASP A 467 1.65 35.03 33.20
N GLN A 468 0.76 34.74 34.17
CA GLN A 468 1.09 34.89 35.58
C GLN A 468 2.25 33.94 35.88
N LYS A 469 3.45 34.51 36.09
CA LYS A 469 4.59 33.75 36.60
C LYS A 469 4.18 33.14 37.93
N THR A 470 3.81 31.88 37.94
CA THR A 470 3.64 31.11 39.17
C THR A 470 4.97 31.13 39.90
N GLU A 471 5.02 31.85 41.02
CA GLU A 471 6.21 31.91 41.85
C GLU A 471 6.62 30.48 42.23
N ALA A 472 7.91 30.17 42.13
CA ALA A 472 8.45 28.84 42.45
C ALA A 472 8.16 28.40 43.90
N ILE A 473 7.71 29.32 44.74
CA ILE A 473 7.29 29.11 46.12
C ILE A 473 6.07 28.18 46.21
N PHE A 474 5.09 28.29 45.31
CA PHE A 474 3.87 27.47 45.36
C PHE A 474 4.14 25.96 45.15
N PRO A 475 4.86 25.51 44.11
CA PRO A 475 5.19 24.10 43.95
C PRO A 475 6.12 23.60 45.06
N ALA A 476 7.08 24.41 45.52
CA ALA A 476 7.95 24.05 46.65
C ALA A 476 7.15 23.88 47.96
N THR A 477 6.13 24.70 48.18
CA THR A 477 5.24 24.60 49.35
C THR A 477 4.38 23.33 49.28
N LEU A 478 3.85 23.00 48.09
CA LEU A 478 3.11 21.74 47.89
C LEU A 478 3.99 20.51 48.09
N GLU A 479 5.24 20.56 47.61
CA GLU A 479 6.20 19.47 47.78
C GLU A 479 6.58 19.28 49.24
N THR A 480 6.81 20.37 49.98
CA THR A 480 7.09 20.32 51.42
C THR A 480 5.89 19.78 52.20
N ILE A 481 4.66 20.19 51.89
CA ILE A 481 3.44 19.61 52.49
C ILE A 481 3.35 18.09 52.21
N SER A 482 3.63 17.67 50.97
CA SER A 482 3.65 16.24 50.61
C SER A 482 4.71 15.47 51.39
N ASN A 483 5.90 16.04 51.56
CA ASN A 483 6.99 15.43 52.31
C ASN A 483 6.67 15.34 53.81
N VAL A 484 6.02 16.35 54.39
CA VAL A 484 5.52 16.28 55.78
C VAL A 484 4.50 15.17 55.93
N GLY A 485 3.56 15.01 54.98
CA GLY A 485 2.61 13.89 54.97
C GLY A 485 3.31 12.51 55.01
N LYS A 486 4.31 12.30 54.15
CA LYS A 486 5.10 11.05 54.13
C LYS A 486 5.82 10.79 55.47
N VAL A 487 6.31 11.84 56.13
CA VAL A 487 6.97 11.72 57.44
C VAL A 487 5.96 11.31 58.51
N VAL A 488 4.76 11.91 58.52
CA VAL A 488 3.68 11.56 59.46
C VAL A 488 3.27 10.09 59.29
N ASP A 489 3.09 9.63 58.04
CA ASP A 489 2.75 8.23 57.75
C ASP A 489 3.85 7.27 58.23
N SER A 490 5.12 7.62 57.97
CA SER A 490 6.27 6.84 58.45
C SER A 490 6.34 6.77 59.97
N LEU A 491 6.02 7.87 60.67
CA LEU A 491 5.97 7.90 62.13
C LEU A 491 4.83 7.04 62.67
N TYR A 492 3.66 7.09 62.04
CA TYR A 492 2.51 6.27 62.41
C TYR A 492 2.83 4.77 62.30
N MET A 493 3.41 4.34 61.17
CA MET A 493 3.86 2.94 60.97
C MET A 493 4.93 2.50 61.98
N ARG A 494 5.88 3.37 62.32
CA ARG A 494 6.91 3.07 63.32
C ARG A 494 6.29 2.96 64.72
N SER A 495 5.34 3.82 65.08
CA SER A 495 4.65 3.74 66.36
C SER A 495 3.82 2.45 66.49
N ALA A 496 3.12 2.06 65.42
CA ALA A 496 2.36 0.81 65.39
C ALA A 496 3.25 -0.43 65.54
N LYS A 497 4.46 -0.41 64.98
CA LYS A 497 5.47 -1.46 65.18
C LYS A 497 6.07 -1.53 66.58
N ILE A 498 6.00 -0.44 67.35
CA ILE A 498 6.50 -0.41 68.74
C ILE A 498 5.39 -0.80 69.71
N MET A 499 4.12 -0.58 69.35
CA MET A 499 2.95 -1.00 70.15
C MET A 499 2.54 -2.46 69.97
N ALA A 500 2.96 -3.11 68.88
CA ALA A 500 2.85 -4.55 68.65
C ALA A 500 4.09 -5.28 69.18
#